data_AF-A0A355AM49-F1
#
_entry.id   AF-A0A355AM49-F1
#
_cell.length_a   1.000
_cell.length_b   1.000
_cell.length_c   1.000
_cell.angle_alpha   90.00
_cell.angle_beta   90.00
_cell.angle_gamma   90.00
#
_symmetry.space_group_name_H-M   'P 1'
#
loop_
_entity.id
_entity.type
_entity.pdbx_description
1 polymer ?
#
loop_
_entity_poly.entity_id
_entity_poly.type
_entity_poly.pdbx_seq_one_letter_code
_entity_poly.pdbx_strand_id
1 'polypeptide(L)'
;ENHIGELWSIFEFLNPGQLGTAGRLKRFLAGGRGNGSELVARAVRPYLLRRTKTEVLSDLPEKTEQTLFCELGDQQRKAYDDLRQHYRNELTTRIGQQGIGRSRIAVLEALLRLRQAACHPGLIDANRIDDPSTKLDTLLEQLDEVLDEGHKVLVFSQFTS
;
A
#
# COMPACT_ATOMS: atom_id res chain seq x y z
N GLU A 1 5.80 5.01 6.21
CA GLU A 1 5.73 4.20 7.44
C GLU A 1 6.61 2.95 7.44
N ASN A 2 7.79 2.98 6.79
CA ASN A 2 8.80 1.91 6.95
C ASN A 2 10.20 2.49 6.72
N HIS A 3 10.44 3.72 7.17
CA HIS A 3 11.72 4.38 6.96
C HIS A 3 12.29 4.90 8.27
N ILE A 4 13.57 4.63 8.53
CA ILE A 4 14.26 5.06 9.76
C ILE A 4 14.21 6.57 9.98
N GLY A 5 14.13 7.35 8.90
CA GLY A 5 13.97 8.79 8.99
C GLY A 5 12.70 9.21 9.74
N GLU A 6 11.61 8.46 9.62
CA GLU A 6 10.37 8.73 10.36
C GLU A 6 10.57 8.45 11.86
N LEU A 7 11.22 7.34 12.21
CA LEU A 7 11.60 7.05 13.60
C LEU A 7 12.50 8.15 14.16
N TRP A 8 13.49 8.60 13.38
CA TRP A 8 14.36 9.70 13.78
C TRP A 8 13.58 10.99 14.00
N SER A 9 12.67 11.36 13.10
CA SER A 9 11.84 12.55 13.26
C SER A 9 10.94 12.52 14.50
N ILE A 10 10.34 11.37 14.80
CA ILE A 10 9.55 11.18 16.03
C ILE A 10 10.42 11.39 17.27
N PHE A 11 11.61 10.80 17.29
CA PHE A 11 12.51 10.90 18.44
C PHE A 11 13.21 12.26 18.54
N GLU A 12 13.47 12.93 17.43
CA GLU A 12 13.99 14.30 17.46
C GLU A 12 12.95 15.27 18.04
N PHE A 13 11.65 15.01 17.83
CA PHE A 13 10.58 15.75 18.47
C PHE A 13 10.44 15.41 19.97
N LEU A 14 10.45 14.12 20.34
CA LEU A 14 10.23 13.67 21.72
C LEU A 14 11.45 13.89 22.64
N ASN A 15 12.65 13.64 22.13
CA ASN A 15 13.92 13.73 22.86
C ASN A 15 15.07 14.14 21.92
N PRO A 16 15.19 15.46 21.63
CA PRO A 16 16.14 15.98 20.65
C PRO A 16 17.58 15.49 20.88
N GLY A 17 18.25 15.07 19.82
CA GLY A 17 19.66 14.66 19.85
C GLY A 17 19.94 13.25 20.39
N GLN A 18 18.94 12.55 20.94
CA GLN A 18 19.12 11.18 21.49
C GLN A 18 19.64 10.17 20.45
N LEU A 19 19.16 10.26 19.21
CA LEU A 19 19.60 9.40 18.10
C LEU A 19 20.73 10.02 17.26
N GLY A 20 21.27 11.16 17.71
CA GLY A 20 22.20 11.97 16.94
C GLY A 20 21.56 12.53 15.66
N THR A 21 22.38 12.91 14.69
CA THR A 21 21.88 13.46 13.42
C THR A 21 21.34 12.38 12.49
N ALA A 22 20.31 12.70 11.71
CA ALA A 22 19.70 11.79 10.74
C ALA A 22 20.72 11.13 9.80
N GLY A 23 21.70 11.91 9.32
CA GLY A 23 22.77 11.41 8.45
C GLY A 23 23.71 10.42 9.15
N ARG A 24 24.01 10.63 10.43
CA ARG A 24 24.83 9.70 11.22
C ARG A 24 24.07 8.41 11.50
N LEU A 25 22.80 8.49 11.88
CA LEU A 25 21.94 7.32 12.08
C LEU A 25 21.79 6.50 10.80
N LYS A 26 21.56 7.15 9.65
CA LYS A 26 21.45 6.47 8.35
C LYS A 26 22.75 5.75 7.97
N ARG A 27 23.91 6.39 8.15
CA ARG A 27 25.22 5.74 7.91
C ARG A 27 25.48 4.59 8.88
N PHE A 28 25.11 4.76 10.15
CA PHE A 28 25.27 3.75 11.18
C PHE A 28 24.49 2.47 10.84
N LEU A 29 23.26 2.60 10.33
CA LEU A 29 22.44 1.46 9.91
C LEU A 29 22.82 0.90 8.54
N ALA A 30 23.28 1.74 7.61
CA ALA A 30 23.75 1.29 6.29
C ALA A 30 25.10 0.53 6.34
N GLY A 31 25.87 0.69 7.43
CA GLY A 31 27.21 0.13 7.59
C GLY A 31 27.30 -1.39 7.78
N GLY A 32 26.20 -2.15 7.67
CA GLY A 32 26.20 -3.61 7.53
C GLY A 32 26.72 -4.43 8.72
N ARG A 33 27.16 -3.81 9.82
CA ARG A 33 27.45 -4.54 11.07
C ARG A 33 26.11 -4.88 11.70
N GLY A 34 25.73 -6.16 11.65
CA GLY A 34 24.38 -6.72 11.88
C GLY A 34 23.61 -6.36 13.16
N ASN A 35 24.08 -5.41 13.97
CA ASN A 35 23.51 -5.06 15.27
C ASN A 35 23.02 -3.59 15.33
N GLY A 36 23.12 -2.82 14.23
CA GLY A 36 22.73 -1.40 14.23
C GLY A 36 21.25 -1.18 14.54
N SER A 37 20.36 -1.99 13.97
CA SER A 37 18.91 -1.94 14.22
C SER A 37 18.57 -2.33 15.64
N GLU A 38 19.23 -3.34 16.19
CA GLU A 38 19.03 -3.81 17.57
C GLU A 38 19.49 -2.76 18.60
N LEU A 39 20.62 -2.09 18.34
CA LEU A 39 21.09 -0.99 19.20
C LEU A 39 20.12 0.20 19.19
N VAL A 40 19.60 0.56 18.01
CA VAL A 40 18.55 1.59 17.91
C VAL A 40 17.31 1.14 18.67
N ALA A 41 16.85 -0.10 18.47
CA ALA A 41 15.70 -0.67 19.18
C ALA A 41 15.88 -0.60 20.71
N ARG A 42 17.06 -0.94 21.23
CA ARG A 42 17.39 -0.82 22.66
C ARG A 42 17.38 0.63 23.16
N ALA A 43 17.86 1.57 22.36
CA ALA A 43 17.87 2.99 22.72
C ALA A 43 16.45 3.59 22.80
N VAL A 44 15.55 3.16 21.91
CA VAL A 44 14.17 3.66 21.85
C VAL A 44 13.21 2.93 22.80
N ARG A 45 13.51 1.67 23.16
CA ARG A 45 12.64 0.80 23.98
C ARG A 45 12.13 1.43 25.29
N PRO A 46 12.92 2.19 26.08
CA PRO A 46 12.42 2.81 27.31
C PRO A 46 11.28 3.81 27.10
N TYR A 47 11.14 4.32 25.88
CA TYR A 47 10.13 5.33 25.50
C TYR A 47 8.99 4.73 24.65
N LEU A 48 9.03 3.42 24.37
CA LEU A 48 8.06 2.73 23.53
C LEU A 48 7.37 1.63 24.33
N LEU A 49 6.07 1.79 24.55
CA LEU A 49 5.21 0.70 25.01
C LEU A 49 4.53 0.05 23.80
N ARG A 50 4.97 -1.16 23.46
CA ARG A 50 4.36 -2.00 22.43
C ARG A 50 3.88 -3.29 23.07
N ARG A 51 2.60 -3.61 22.89
CA ARG A 51 1.99 -4.88 23.32
C ARG A 51 1.20 -5.46 22.14
N THR A 52 1.26 -6.77 21.95
CA THR A 52 0.42 -7.46 20.95
C THR A 52 -0.92 -7.85 21.57
N LYS A 53 -1.92 -8.11 20.73
CA LYS A 53 -3.21 -8.64 21.22
C LYS A 53 -3.02 -9.98 21.93
N THR A 54 -2.13 -10.83 21.42
CA THR A 54 -1.80 -12.14 22.00
C THR A 54 -1.16 -12.05 23.39
N GLU A 55 -0.37 -11.00 23.66
CA GLU A 55 0.25 -10.77 24.98
C GLU A 55 -0.77 -10.32 26.05
N VAL A 56 -1.94 -9.82 25.64
CA VAL A 56 -2.88 -9.13 26.55
C VAL A 56 -4.26 -9.80 26.60
N LEU A 57 -4.66 -10.51 25.55
CA LEU A 57 -5.99 -11.12 25.42
C LEU A 57 -5.82 -12.58 24.96
N SER A 58 -5.95 -13.52 25.89
CA SER A 58 -5.85 -14.96 25.64
C SER A 58 -7.04 -15.54 24.88
N ASP A 59 -8.19 -14.86 24.95
CA ASP A 59 -9.48 -15.43 24.52
C ASP A 59 -9.91 -14.92 23.13
N LEU A 60 -9.03 -14.18 22.43
CA LEU A 60 -9.32 -13.72 21.09
C LEU A 60 -9.05 -14.85 20.08
N PRO A 61 -10.01 -15.25 19.24
CA PRO A 61 -9.75 -16.22 18.19
C PRO A 61 -8.65 -15.71 17.25
N GLU A 62 -7.91 -16.64 16.66
CA GLU A 62 -6.86 -16.30 15.70
C GLU A 62 -7.46 -15.55 14.51
N LYS A 63 -6.72 -14.55 14.01
CA LYS A 63 -7.09 -13.84 12.79
C LYS A 63 -6.70 -14.70 11.59
N THR A 64 -7.68 -15.15 10.83
CA THR A 64 -7.46 -15.76 9.53
C THR A 64 -7.29 -14.69 8.45
N GLU A 65 -6.30 -14.85 7.58
CA GLU A 65 -6.10 -14.00 6.41
C GLU A 65 -6.12 -14.85 5.15
N GLN A 66 -6.92 -14.46 4.17
CA GLN A 66 -7.03 -15.12 2.87
C GLN A 66 -6.83 -14.10 1.76
N THR A 67 -5.97 -14.41 0.80
CA THR A 67 -5.79 -13.60 -0.41
C THR A 67 -6.55 -14.26 -1.55
N LEU A 68 -7.54 -13.55 -2.09
CA LEU A 68 -8.28 -13.98 -3.27
C LEU A 68 -7.66 -13.36 -4.53
N PHE A 69 -7.24 -14.20 -5.47
CA PHE A 69 -6.73 -13.74 -6.77
C PHE A 69 -7.90 -13.61 -7.75
N CYS A 70 -8.19 -12.37 -8.15
CA CYS A 70 -9.24 -12.07 -9.13
C CYS A 70 -8.61 -11.93 -10.53
N GLU A 71 -8.96 -12.82 -11.45
CA GLU A 71 -8.51 -12.74 -12.85
C GLU A 71 -9.42 -11.79 -13.64
N LEU A 72 -8.85 -10.76 -14.27
CA LEU A 72 -9.63 -9.83 -15.08
C LEU A 72 -10.32 -10.57 -16.24
N GLY A 73 -11.64 -10.41 -16.34
CA GLY A 73 -12.44 -10.88 -17.47
C GLY A 73 -12.03 -10.21 -18.79
N ASP A 74 -12.35 -10.83 -19.92
CA ASP A 74 -11.79 -10.48 -21.24
C ASP A 74 -11.95 -9.00 -21.61
N GLN A 75 -13.16 -8.44 -21.42
CA GLN A 75 -13.43 -7.03 -21.74
C GLN A 75 -12.64 -6.07 -20.83
N GLN A 76 -12.59 -6.37 -19.52
CA GLN A 76 -11.85 -5.58 -18.55
C GLN A 76 -10.34 -5.67 -18.80
N ARG A 77 -9.83 -6.87 -19.11
CA ARG A 77 -8.43 -7.12 -19.45
C ARG A 77 -8.00 -6.33 -20.67
N LYS A 78 -8.81 -6.35 -21.74
CA LYS A 78 -8.54 -5.57 -22.94
C LYS A 78 -8.44 -4.07 -22.63
N ALA A 79 -9.42 -3.52 -21.90
CA ALA A 79 -9.40 -2.11 -21.51
C ALA A 79 -8.19 -1.76 -20.63
N TYR A 80 -7.80 -2.66 -19.73
CA TYR A 80 -6.62 -2.51 -18.88
C TYR A 80 -5.32 -2.50 -19.71
N ASP A 81 -5.16 -3.44 -20.64
CA ASP A 81 -3.97 -3.55 -21.47
C ASP A 81 -3.84 -2.38 -22.46
N ASP A 82 -4.96 -1.90 -23.01
CA ASP A 82 -4.98 -0.69 -23.85
C ASP A 82 -4.50 0.53 -23.06
N LEU A 83 -5.02 0.72 -21.83
CA LEU A 83 -4.61 1.80 -20.93
C LEU A 83 -3.13 1.69 -20.54
N ARG A 84 -2.67 0.48 -20.23
CA ARG A 84 -1.28 0.19 -19.89
C ARG A 84 -0.35 0.51 -21.05
N GLN A 85 -0.73 0.13 -22.27
CA GLN A 85 0.08 0.39 -23.46
C GLN A 85 0.14 1.89 -23.78
N HIS A 86 -0.99 2.59 -23.63
CA HIS A 86 -1.04 4.04 -23.77
C HIS A 86 -0.03 4.74 -22.86
N TYR A 87 -0.11 4.49 -21.54
CA TYR A 87 0.82 5.10 -20.58
C TYR A 87 2.26 4.66 -20.78
N ARG A 88 2.50 3.40 -21.16
CA ARG A 88 3.85 2.93 -21.44
C ARG A 88 4.50 3.72 -22.58
N ASN A 89 3.77 3.95 -23.67
CA ASN A 89 4.28 4.73 -24.80
C ASN A 89 4.55 6.17 -24.39
N GLU A 90 3.58 6.81 -23.74
CA GLU A 90 3.68 8.21 -23.30
C GLU A 90 4.86 8.43 -22.34
N LEU A 91 4.99 7.57 -21.33
CA LEU A 91 6.06 7.66 -20.34
C LEU A 91 7.43 7.38 -20.96
N THR A 92 7.53 6.45 -21.91
CA THR A 92 8.78 6.18 -22.62
C THR A 92 9.28 7.44 -23.32
N THR A 93 8.39 8.14 -24.03
CA THR A 93 8.73 9.41 -24.70
C THR A 93 9.11 10.50 -23.70
N ARG A 94 8.32 10.71 -22.65
CA ARG A 94 8.59 11.74 -21.63
C ARG A 94 9.91 11.49 -20.90
N ILE A 95 10.19 10.25 -20.50
CA ILE A 95 11.43 9.87 -19.82
C ILE A 95 12.64 10.08 -20.74
N GLY A 96 12.51 9.74 -22.03
CA GLY A 96 13.56 10.00 -23.03
C GLY A 96 13.88 11.48 -23.20
N GLN A 97 12.88 12.37 -23.10
CA GLN A 97 13.06 13.81 -23.28
C GLN A 97 13.50 14.56 -22.02
N GLN A 98 12.97 14.19 -20.85
CA GLN A 98 13.08 14.99 -19.62
C GLN A 98 13.77 14.26 -18.46
N GLY A 99 14.07 12.97 -18.63
CA GLY A 99 14.61 12.10 -17.60
C GLY A 99 13.55 11.63 -16.60
N ILE A 100 13.90 10.58 -15.85
CA ILE A 100 12.98 9.90 -14.92
C ILE A 100 12.57 10.79 -13.74
N GLY A 101 13.48 11.65 -13.26
CA GLY A 101 13.22 12.52 -12.11
C GLY A 101 12.08 13.51 -12.36
N ARG A 102 12.05 14.10 -13.57
CA ARG A 102 10.98 15.04 -13.99
C ARG A 102 9.69 14.31 -14.39
N SER A 103 9.78 13.05 -14.79
CA SER A 103 8.64 12.23 -15.20
C SER A 103 7.94 11.50 -14.04
N ARG A 104 8.46 11.63 -12.80
CA ARG A 104 7.97 10.87 -11.64
C ARG A 104 6.47 11.04 -11.38
N ILE A 105 5.95 12.27 -11.51
CA ILE A 105 4.52 12.55 -11.29
C ILE A 105 3.67 11.80 -12.32
N ALA A 106 4.06 11.84 -13.60
CA ALA A 106 3.36 11.12 -14.66
C ALA A 106 3.39 9.59 -14.44
N VAL A 107 4.50 9.03 -13.94
CA VAL A 107 4.58 7.60 -13.59
C VAL A 107 3.59 7.27 -12.47
N LEU A 108 3.53 8.11 -11.42
CA LEU A 108 2.60 7.89 -10.31
C LEU A 108 1.14 8.00 -10.76
N GLU A 109 0.83 8.93 -11.66
CA GLU A 109 -0.49 9.05 -12.28
C GLU A 109 -0.84 7.79 -13.08
N ALA A 110 0.04 7.30 -13.95
CA ALA A 110 -0.19 6.07 -14.70
C ALA A 110 -0.45 4.87 -13.80
N LEU A 111 0.35 4.71 -12.73
CA LEU A 111 0.14 3.65 -11.73
C LEU A 111 -1.20 3.80 -10.99
N LEU A 112 -1.59 5.03 -10.64
CA LEU A 112 -2.88 5.30 -10.02
C LEU A 112 -4.02 4.87 -10.95
N ARG A 113 -3.96 5.24 -12.23
CA ARG A 113 -4.99 4.88 -13.22
C ARG A 113 -5.06 3.38 -13.46
N LEU A 114 -3.92 2.69 -13.56
CA LEU A 114 -3.91 1.22 -13.64
C LEU A 114 -4.52 0.58 -12.40
N ARG A 115 -4.24 1.09 -11.19
CA ARG A 115 -4.88 0.60 -9.97
C ARG A 115 -6.40 0.82 -9.97
N GLN A 116 -6.88 1.94 -10.49
CA GLN A 116 -8.30 2.20 -10.66
C GLN A 116 -8.93 1.22 -11.66
N ALA A 117 -8.33 1.03 -12.85
CA ALA A 117 -8.82 0.10 -13.88
C ALA A 117 -8.93 -1.34 -13.37
N ALA A 118 -7.95 -1.78 -12.56
CA ALA A 118 -7.95 -3.10 -11.95
C ALA A 118 -9.02 -3.26 -10.85
N CYS A 119 -9.51 -2.17 -10.27
CA CYS A 119 -10.58 -2.20 -9.27
C CYS A 119 -11.97 -2.10 -9.90
N HIS A 120 -12.18 -1.13 -10.79
CA HIS A 120 -13.44 -0.93 -11.52
C HIS A 120 -13.25 0.09 -12.66
N PRO A 121 -13.73 -0.16 -13.90
CA PRO A 121 -13.65 0.82 -14.99
C PRO A 121 -14.30 2.18 -14.66
N GLY A 122 -15.44 2.14 -13.96
CA GLY A 122 -16.15 3.30 -13.39
C GLY A 122 -15.29 4.29 -12.57
N LEU A 123 -14.18 3.85 -11.97
CA LEU A 123 -13.27 4.74 -11.21
C LEU A 123 -12.40 5.63 -12.12
N ILE A 124 -12.37 5.35 -13.41
CA ILE A 124 -11.67 6.15 -14.42
C ILE A 124 -12.68 6.98 -15.21
N ASP A 125 -13.79 6.37 -15.60
CA ASP A 125 -14.86 6.99 -16.37
C ASP A 125 -16.21 6.59 -15.79
N ALA A 126 -16.93 7.56 -15.23
CA ALA A 126 -18.23 7.34 -14.60
C ALA A 126 -19.29 6.77 -15.55
N ASN A 127 -19.14 6.95 -16.87
CA ASN A 127 -20.05 6.34 -17.85
C ASN A 127 -19.89 4.82 -17.96
N ARG A 128 -18.84 4.27 -17.34
CA ARG A 128 -18.51 2.84 -17.31
C ARG A 128 -18.75 2.24 -15.93
N ILE A 129 -19.64 2.83 -15.15
CA ILE A 129 -20.01 2.31 -13.83
C ILE A 129 -20.80 1.00 -13.93
N ASP A 130 -21.51 0.80 -15.03
CA ASP A 130 -22.27 -0.42 -15.31
C ASP A 130 -21.43 -1.48 -16.05
N ASP A 131 -20.16 -1.18 -16.37
CA ASP A 131 -19.24 -2.16 -16.95
C ASP A 131 -18.88 -3.22 -15.89
N PRO A 132 -18.72 -4.50 -16.28
CA PRO A 132 -18.36 -5.56 -15.36
C PRO A 132 -16.98 -5.33 -14.72
N SER A 133 -16.85 -5.73 -13.45
CA SER A 133 -15.58 -5.71 -12.73
C SER A 133 -15.42 -6.98 -11.92
N THR A 134 -14.47 -7.83 -12.33
CA THR A 134 -14.23 -9.12 -11.68
C THR A 134 -14.01 -8.98 -10.17
N LYS A 135 -13.30 -7.96 -9.72
CA LYS A 135 -13.04 -7.76 -8.29
C LYS A 135 -14.32 -7.39 -7.52
N LEU A 136 -15.21 -6.62 -8.13
CA LEU A 136 -16.48 -6.25 -7.50
C LEU A 136 -17.43 -7.44 -7.50
N ASP A 137 -17.50 -8.18 -8.60
CA ASP A 137 -18.34 -9.38 -8.72
C ASP A 137 -17.92 -10.43 -7.67
N THR A 138 -16.62 -10.75 -7.57
CA THR A 138 -16.09 -11.66 -6.55
C THR A 138 -16.33 -11.16 -5.12
N LEU A 139 -16.29 -9.84 -4.90
CA LEU A 139 -16.62 -9.28 -3.58
C LEU A 139 -18.09 -9.49 -3.25
N LEU A 140 -19.00 -9.21 -4.18
CA LEU A 140 -20.44 -9.33 -3.96
C LEU A 140 -20.83 -10.79 -3.67
N GLU A 141 -20.29 -11.75 -4.44
CA GLU A 141 -20.50 -13.17 -4.19
C GLU A 141 -20.09 -13.58 -2.76
N GLN A 142 -18.93 -13.10 -2.29
CA GLN A 142 -18.44 -13.38 -0.93
C GLN A 142 -19.26 -12.65 0.15
N LEU A 143 -19.79 -11.47 -0.14
CA LEU A 143 -20.64 -10.75 0.80
C LEU A 143 -21.99 -11.45 0.96
N ASP A 144 -22.57 -11.97 -0.11
CA ASP A 144 -23.83 -12.69 -0.08
C ASP A 144 -23.74 -13.92 0.85
N GLU A 145 -22.67 -14.73 0.71
CA GLU A 145 -22.41 -15.88 1.59
C GLU A 145 -22.35 -15.48 3.08
N VAL A 146 -21.59 -14.42 3.39
CA VAL A 146 -21.39 -13.97 4.77
C VAL A 146 -22.66 -13.35 5.37
N LEU A 147 -23.47 -12.68 4.54
CA LEU A 147 -24.74 -12.09 4.96
C LEU A 147 -25.81 -13.15 5.19
N ASP A 148 -25.86 -14.20 4.36
CA ASP A 148 -26.77 -15.33 4.52
C ASP A 148 -26.50 -16.11 5.84
N GLU A 149 -25.24 -16.15 6.28
CA GLU A 149 -24.84 -16.69 7.59
C GLU A 149 -25.15 -15.74 8.78
N GLY A 150 -25.64 -14.52 8.50
CA GLY A 150 -26.00 -13.52 9.51
C GLY A 150 -24.81 -12.77 10.12
N HIS A 151 -23.65 -12.79 9.46
CA HIS A 151 -22.44 -12.11 9.90
C HIS A 151 -22.40 -10.64 9.42
N LYS A 152 -21.51 -9.85 10.03
CA LYS A 152 -21.30 -8.43 9.68
C LYS A 152 -19.95 -8.26 8.99
N VAL A 153 -19.93 -7.45 7.94
CA VAL A 153 -18.72 -7.21 7.13
C VAL A 153 -18.33 -5.74 7.16
N LEU A 154 -17.02 -5.49 7.17
CA LEU A 154 -16.41 -4.18 6.96
C LEU A 154 -15.58 -4.21 5.69
N VAL A 155 -15.95 -3.40 4.70
CA VAL A 155 -15.23 -3.28 3.42
C VAL A 155 -14.39 -2.01 3.45
N PHE A 156 -13.10 -2.14 3.13
CA PHE A 156 -12.17 -1.02 3.05
C PHE A 156 -11.73 -0.81 1.60
N SER A 157 -11.73 0.45 1.14
CA SER A 157 -11.23 0.86 -0.17
C SER A 157 -10.37 2.11 -0.03
N GLN A 158 -9.38 2.24 -0.90
CA GLN A 158 -8.57 3.46 -1.05
C GLN A 158 -9.17 4.44 -2.07
N PHE A 159 -10.20 4.02 -2.80
CA PHE A 159 -10.93 4.84 -3.77
C PHE A 159 -12.33 5.10 -3.20
N THR A 160 -12.60 6.36 -2.84
CA THR A 160 -13.86 6.79 -2.18
C THR A 160 -14.90 7.34 -3.14
N SER A 161 -14.53 7.51 -4.41
CA SER A 161 -15.32 8.12 -5.48
C SER A 161 -14.56 7.96 -6.79
#